data_AF-A0A396FGH5-F1
#
_entry.id   AF-A0A396FGH5-F1
#
_cell.length_a   1.000
_cell.length_b   1.000
_cell.length_c   1.000
_cell.angle_alpha   90.00
_cell.angle_beta   90.00
_cell.angle_gamma   90.00
#
_symmetry.space_group_name_H-M   'P 1'
#
loop_
_entity.id
_entity.type
_entity.pdbx_description
1 polymer ?
#
loop_
_entity_poly.entity_id
_entity_poly.type
_entity_poly.pdbx_seq_one_letter_code
_entity_poly.pdbx_strand_id
1 'polypeptide(L)'
;MFDFLLTYKIEISAAIISLIVTICTLIITHFLDYQKMIFAEKAKIVGELSKQKYEGIAKIRTEIEILSRYENLSLTEERDSLIPENVGKKIYTPAACFDYKSLSNISCKLNDLHSEYGHCLRHRSVIYLIYIRNFFFDYTVKWLETGYLDEELRWASVPLYNSIHHWYKIFDKELISSMNRVSTKYYAHSGIVYNFLLYFYGLYFKSSFPYKYLNDESSILNQMINQRDEIIANYEEEIVKNSDEI
;
A
#
# COMPACT_ATOMS: atom_id res chain seq x y z
N MET A 1 -50.70 71.63 -15.78
CA MET A 1 -49.46 71.77 -14.98
C MET A 1 -49.35 70.68 -13.92
N PHE A 2 -50.41 70.41 -13.14
CA PHE A 2 -50.42 69.34 -12.13
C PHE A 2 -50.29 67.92 -12.73
N ASP A 3 -51.07 67.61 -13.77
CA ASP A 3 -50.98 66.29 -14.46
C ASP A 3 -49.62 66.04 -15.10
N PHE A 4 -48.97 67.09 -15.63
CA PHE A 4 -47.62 67.00 -16.18
C PHE A 4 -46.57 66.66 -15.11
N LEU A 5 -46.65 67.32 -13.94
CA LEU A 5 -45.77 67.03 -12.81
C LEU A 5 -46.01 65.63 -12.21
N LEU A 6 -47.27 65.17 -12.20
CA LEU A 6 -47.64 63.84 -11.72
C LEU A 6 -47.08 62.75 -12.66
N THR A 7 -47.28 62.89 -13.97
CA THR A 7 -46.73 61.97 -14.98
C THR A 7 -45.21 61.94 -14.94
N TYR A 8 -44.56 63.10 -14.86
CA TYR A 8 -43.11 63.21 -14.75
C TYR A 8 -42.54 62.51 -13.50
N LYS A 9 -43.23 62.63 -12.36
CA LYS A 9 -42.83 61.97 -11.11
C LYS A 9 -43.01 60.44 -11.18
N ILE A 10 -44.06 59.97 -11.86
CA ILE A 10 -44.31 58.54 -12.09
C ILE A 10 -43.22 57.96 -13.00
N GLU A 11 -42.86 58.65 -14.08
CA GLU A 11 -41.81 58.24 -15.02
C GLU A 11 -40.42 58.19 -14.35
N ILE A 12 -40.06 59.19 -13.56
CA ILE A 12 -38.79 59.17 -12.79
C ILE A 12 -38.78 58.02 -11.79
N SER A 13 -39.88 57.79 -11.07
CA SER A 13 -39.97 56.71 -10.09
C SER A 13 -39.84 55.35 -10.76
N ALA A 14 -40.49 55.16 -11.92
CA ALA A 14 -40.37 53.95 -12.73
C ALA A 14 -38.94 53.77 -13.26
N ALA A 15 -38.28 54.84 -13.69
CA ALA A 15 -36.88 54.80 -14.14
C ALA A 15 -35.91 54.43 -13.00
N ILE A 16 -36.11 54.98 -11.80
CA ILE A 16 -35.31 54.63 -10.62
C ILE A 16 -35.54 53.18 -10.21
N ILE A 17 -36.79 52.71 -10.19
CA ILE A 17 -37.11 51.30 -9.90
C ILE A 17 -36.47 50.39 -10.95
N SER A 18 -36.58 50.72 -12.24
CA SER A 18 -35.95 49.98 -13.33
C SER A 18 -34.43 49.92 -13.15
N LEU A 19 -33.78 51.04 -12.82
CA LEU A 19 -32.34 51.09 -12.59
C LEU A 19 -31.93 50.19 -11.42
N ILE A 20 -32.65 50.25 -10.28
CA ILE A 20 -32.40 49.42 -9.11
C ILE A 20 -32.56 47.94 -9.47
N VAL A 21 -33.65 47.58 -10.17
CA VAL A 21 -33.90 46.19 -10.60
C VAL A 21 -32.78 45.71 -11.52
N THR A 22 -32.32 46.52 -12.47
CA THR A 22 -31.19 46.17 -13.34
C THR A 22 -29.91 45.95 -12.56
N ILE A 23 -29.58 46.84 -11.60
CA ILE A 23 -28.38 46.70 -10.76
C ILE A 23 -28.46 45.43 -9.90
N CYS A 24 -29.60 45.19 -9.23
CA CYS A 24 -29.80 43.98 -8.43
C CYS A 24 -29.70 42.72 -9.29
N THR A 25 -30.30 42.72 -10.50
CA THR A 25 -30.24 41.59 -11.42
C THR A 25 -28.80 41.31 -11.86
N LEU A 26 -28.03 42.35 -12.19
CA LEU A 26 -26.62 42.23 -12.57
C LEU A 26 -25.79 41.62 -11.42
N ILE A 27 -25.95 42.12 -10.20
CA ILE A 27 -25.24 41.62 -9.01
C ILE A 27 -25.59 40.16 -8.73
N ILE A 28 -26.88 39.80 -8.75
CA ILE A 28 -27.33 38.42 -8.52
C ILE A 28 -26.80 37.50 -9.60
N THR A 29 -26.85 37.92 -10.87
CA THR A 29 -26.36 37.10 -12.00
C THR A 29 -24.86 36.84 -11.87
N HIS A 30 -24.06 37.88 -11.60
CA HIS A 30 -22.63 37.71 -11.36
C HIS A 30 -22.32 36.82 -10.16
N PHE A 31 -23.07 36.96 -9.06
CA PHE A 31 -22.90 36.10 -7.89
C PHE A 31 -23.20 34.63 -8.22
N LEU A 32 -24.31 34.36 -8.91
CA LEU A 32 -24.70 33.00 -9.29
C LEU A 32 -23.68 32.37 -10.26
N ASP A 33 -23.19 33.12 -11.24
CA ASP A 33 -22.20 32.62 -12.19
C ASP A 33 -20.84 32.37 -11.52
N TYR A 34 -20.45 33.21 -10.57
CA TYR A 34 -19.27 32.97 -9.73
C TYR A 34 -19.42 31.68 -8.90
N GLN A 35 -20.58 31.45 -8.28
CA GLN A 35 -20.85 30.21 -7.56
C GLN A 35 -20.81 29.00 -8.49
N LYS A 36 -21.44 29.06 -9.67
CA LYS A 36 -21.37 27.99 -10.68
C LYS A 36 -19.94 27.65 -11.06
N MET A 37 -19.09 28.66 -11.27
CA MET A 37 -17.67 28.47 -11.60
C MET A 37 -16.94 27.73 -10.47
N ILE A 38 -17.13 28.15 -9.21
CA ILE A 38 -16.54 27.46 -8.05
C ILE A 38 -17.03 26.00 -7.96
N PHE A 39 -18.32 25.76 -8.15
CA PHE A 39 -18.87 24.41 -8.11
C PHE A 39 -18.31 23.54 -9.24
N ALA A 40 -18.16 24.08 -10.45
CA ALA A 40 -17.58 23.38 -11.59
C ALA A 40 -16.11 23.02 -11.33
N GLU A 41 -15.32 23.95 -10.78
CA GLU A 41 -13.92 23.72 -10.45
C GLU A 41 -13.76 22.68 -9.34
N LYS A 42 -14.58 22.76 -8.27
CA LYS A 42 -14.62 21.74 -7.22
C LYS A 42 -15.01 20.37 -7.77
N ALA A 43 -16.00 20.29 -8.66
CA ALA A 43 -16.41 19.04 -9.29
C ALA A 43 -15.30 18.45 -10.16
N LYS A 44 -14.56 19.30 -10.90
CA LYS A 44 -13.39 18.88 -11.69
C LYS A 44 -12.29 18.29 -10.79
N ILE A 45 -11.92 19.00 -9.72
CA ILE A 45 -10.92 18.53 -8.75
C ILE A 45 -11.35 17.19 -8.16
N VAL A 46 -12.60 17.07 -7.69
CA VAL A 46 -13.13 15.81 -7.16
C VAL A 46 -13.09 14.69 -8.20
N GLY A 47 -13.39 14.99 -9.46
CA GLY A 47 -13.29 14.03 -10.56
C GLY A 47 -11.86 13.53 -10.77
N GLU A 48 -10.88 14.43 -10.78
CA GLU A 48 -9.46 14.09 -10.92
C GLU A 48 -8.95 13.27 -9.72
N LEU A 49 -9.28 13.67 -8.49
CA LEU A 49 -8.95 12.93 -7.27
C LEU A 49 -9.53 11.51 -7.27
N SER A 50 -10.79 11.39 -7.67
CA SER A 50 -11.47 10.12 -7.79
C SER A 50 -10.75 9.24 -8.81
N LYS A 51 -10.44 9.77 -10.00
CA LYS A 51 -9.71 9.06 -11.05
C LYS A 51 -8.35 8.55 -10.55
N GLN A 52 -7.53 9.42 -9.94
CA GLN A 52 -6.23 9.04 -9.39
C GLN A 52 -6.35 7.93 -8.34
N LYS A 53 -7.35 8.01 -7.47
CA LYS A 53 -7.62 6.97 -6.47
C LYS A 53 -8.01 5.64 -7.11
N TYR A 54 -8.91 5.64 -8.09
CA TYR A 54 -9.32 4.42 -8.80
C TYR A 54 -8.12 3.78 -9.52
N GLU A 55 -7.33 4.59 -10.21
CA GLU A 55 -6.11 4.14 -10.89
C GLU A 55 -5.10 3.55 -9.91
N GLY A 56 -4.81 4.24 -8.81
CA GLY A 56 -3.89 3.77 -7.79
C GLY A 56 -4.33 2.47 -7.14
N ILE A 57 -5.61 2.37 -6.76
CA ILE A 57 -6.16 1.12 -6.20
C ILE A 57 -6.09 -0.01 -7.24
N ALA A 58 -6.44 0.22 -8.49
CA ALA A 58 -6.37 -0.80 -9.53
C ALA A 58 -4.94 -1.32 -9.71
N LYS A 59 -3.95 -0.42 -9.85
CA LYS A 59 -2.54 -0.77 -9.96
C LYS A 59 -2.03 -1.56 -8.76
N ILE A 60 -2.36 -1.12 -7.54
CA ILE A 60 -1.99 -1.84 -6.31
C ILE A 60 -2.59 -3.24 -6.30
N ARG A 61 -3.88 -3.38 -6.64
CA ARG A 61 -4.57 -4.67 -6.66
C ARG A 61 -3.94 -5.65 -7.64
N THR A 62 -3.56 -5.17 -8.82
CA THR A 62 -2.83 -5.98 -9.82
C THR A 62 -1.50 -6.50 -9.26
N GLU A 63 -0.72 -5.63 -8.61
CA GLU A 63 0.60 -6.03 -8.11
C GLU A 63 0.52 -6.93 -6.88
N ILE A 64 -0.43 -6.71 -5.96
CA ILE A 64 -0.58 -7.59 -4.79
C ILE A 64 -1.23 -8.93 -5.14
N GLU A 65 -1.73 -9.14 -6.36
CA GLU A 65 -2.33 -10.40 -6.77
C GLU A 65 -1.34 -11.57 -6.63
N ILE A 66 -0.04 -11.32 -6.83
CA ILE A 66 1.02 -12.31 -6.62
C ILE A 66 1.03 -12.89 -5.20
N LEU A 67 0.59 -12.12 -4.20
CA LEU A 67 0.49 -12.56 -2.80
C LEU A 67 -0.60 -13.62 -2.59
N SER A 68 -1.55 -13.71 -3.52
CA SER A 68 -2.61 -14.72 -3.49
C SER A 68 -2.15 -16.05 -4.10
N ARG A 69 -1.13 -16.00 -4.97
CA ARG A 69 -0.63 -17.12 -5.77
C ARG A 69 0.38 -17.96 -5.00
N TYR A 70 0.51 -19.21 -5.42
CA TYR A 70 1.49 -20.15 -4.89
C TYR A 70 2.17 -20.87 -6.04
N GLU A 71 3.39 -21.31 -5.77
CA GLU A 71 4.12 -22.25 -6.62
C GLU A 71 4.19 -23.60 -5.92
N ASN A 72 4.09 -24.67 -6.70
CA ASN A 72 4.13 -26.04 -6.19
C ASN A 72 5.58 -26.54 -6.20
N LEU A 73 6.09 -26.95 -5.04
CA LEU A 73 7.47 -27.45 -4.91
C LEU A 73 7.61 -28.96 -5.13
N SER A 74 6.52 -29.66 -5.48
CA SER A 74 6.35 -31.12 -5.69
C SER A 74 5.65 -31.86 -4.54
N LEU A 75 5.15 -33.06 -4.88
CA LEU A 75 4.83 -34.12 -3.92
C LEU A 75 6.16 -34.74 -3.52
N THR A 76 6.60 -34.60 -2.27
CA THR A 76 7.70 -35.40 -1.76
C THR A 76 7.24 -36.87 -1.73
N GLU A 77 7.50 -37.61 -2.80
CA GLU A 77 7.23 -39.06 -2.89
C GLU A 77 8.40 -39.89 -2.32
N GLU A 78 9.58 -39.30 -2.15
CA GLU A 78 10.79 -39.99 -1.69
C GLU A 78 11.06 -39.77 -0.19
N ARG A 79 11.47 -40.86 0.48
CA ARG A 79 11.75 -40.91 1.93
C ARG A 79 12.99 -40.11 2.36
N ASP A 80 13.81 -39.66 1.41
CA ASP A 80 15.06 -38.91 1.64
C ASP A 80 14.88 -37.39 1.51
N SER A 81 13.65 -36.89 1.64
CA SER A 81 13.40 -35.45 1.63
C SER A 81 14.02 -34.74 2.85
N LEU A 82 14.52 -33.52 2.65
CA LEU A 82 15.07 -32.64 3.70
C LEU A 82 14.11 -32.41 4.89
N ILE A 83 12.80 -32.71 4.71
CA ILE A 83 11.77 -32.59 5.75
C ILE A 83 10.83 -33.82 5.66
N PRO A 84 11.13 -34.92 6.36
CA PRO A 84 10.38 -36.19 6.25
C PRO A 84 8.90 -36.08 6.65
N GLU A 85 8.51 -35.06 7.40
CA GLU A 85 7.13 -34.76 7.82
C GLU A 85 6.18 -34.35 6.66
N ASN A 86 6.76 -34.07 5.49
CA ASN A 86 6.04 -33.56 4.33
C ASN A 86 5.81 -34.60 3.22
N VAL A 87 6.29 -35.85 3.38
CA VAL A 87 6.07 -36.92 2.40
C VAL A 87 4.56 -37.11 2.11
N GLY A 88 4.18 -37.07 0.83
CA GLY A 88 2.79 -37.17 0.37
C GLY A 88 1.90 -35.91 0.51
N LYS A 89 2.43 -34.78 1.02
CA LYS A 89 1.70 -33.49 1.10
C LYS A 89 2.08 -32.60 -0.07
N LYS A 90 1.12 -31.80 -0.57
CA LYS A 90 1.42 -30.72 -1.51
C LYS A 90 2.06 -29.57 -0.75
N ILE A 91 3.31 -29.25 -1.08
CA ILE A 91 4.06 -28.16 -0.46
C ILE A 91 3.98 -26.94 -1.36
N TYR A 92 3.56 -25.83 -0.76
CA TYR A 92 3.33 -24.57 -1.46
C TYR A 92 4.28 -23.51 -0.94
N THR A 93 4.92 -22.80 -1.86
CA THR A 93 5.67 -21.59 -1.54
C THR A 93 4.93 -20.36 -2.08
N PRO A 94 4.95 -19.21 -1.39
CA PRO A 94 4.39 -17.98 -1.94
C PRO A 94 5.07 -17.65 -3.28
N ALA A 95 4.29 -17.35 -4.32
CA ALA A 95 4.86 -16.98 -5.62
C ALA A 95 5.75 -15.72 -5.53
N ALA A 96 5.43 -14.82 -4.60
CA ALA A 96 6.23 -13.64 -4.28
C ALA A 96 7.63 -13.97 -3.72
N CYS A 97 7.85 -15.19 -3.24
CA CYS A 97 9.11 -15.64 -2.66
C CYS A 97 9.72 -16.82 -3.44
N PHE A 98 9.35 -17.00 -4.71
CA PHE A 98 9.82 -18.14 -5.50
C PHE A 98 11.29 -18.03 -5.92
N ASP A 99 11.75 -16.81 -6.17
CA ASP A 99 13.14 -16.47 -6.46
C ASP A 99 13.44 -15.06 -5.93
N TYR A 100 14.73 -14.74 -5.77
CA TYR A 100 15.17 -13.43 -5.28
C TYR A 100 14.64 -12.29 -6.15
N LYS A 101 14.56 -12.51 -7.47
CA LYS A 101 14.06 -11.50 -8.41
C LYS A 101 12.60 -11.14 -8.13
N SER A 102 11.75 -12.13 -7.90
CA SER A 102 10.33 -11.97 -7.61
C SER A 102 10.12 -11.28 -6.27
N LEU A 103 10.91 -11.68 -5.26
CA LEU A 103 10.93 -11.10 -3.93
C LEU A 103 11.36 -9.62 -3.94
N SER A 104 12.47 -9.32 -4.59
CA SER A 104 12.97 -7.95 -4.76
C SER A 104 11.99 -7.09 -5.57
N ASN A 105 11.44 -7.64 -6.66
CA ASN A 105 10.49 -6.94 -7.53
C ASN A 105 9.21 -6.54 -6.80
N ILE A 106 8.61 -7.43 -6.00
CA ILE A 106 7.40 -7.08 -5.24
C ILE A 106 7.70 -6.00 -4.20
N SER A 107 8.85 -6.07 -3.52
CA SER A 107 9.29 -5.05 -2.56
C SER A 107 9.39 -3.66 -3.22
N CYS A 108 10.11 -3.57 -4.34
CA CYS A 108 10.29 -2.32 -5.09
C CYS A 108 8.95 -1.77 -5.60
N LYS A 109 8.14 -2.61 -6.25
CA LYS A 109 6.83 -2.20 -6.80
C LYS A 109 5.89 -1.67 -5.73
N LEU A 110 5.82 -2.32 -4.56
CA LEU A 110 4.97 -1.83 -3.47
C LEU A 110 5.49 -0.50 -2.91
N ASN A 111 6.80 -0.26 -2.91
CA ASN A 111 7.36 1.01 -2.52
C ASN A 111 7.05 2.14 -3.52
N ASP A 112 7.18 1.86 -4.81
CA ASP A 112 6.86 2.81 -5.88
C ASP A 112 5.38 3.19 -5.85
N LEU A 113 4.50 2.19 -5.72
CA LEU A 113 3.06 2.41 -5.59
C LEU A 113 2.68 3.17 -4.33
N HIS A 114 3.38 2.95 -3.22
CA HIS A 114 3.18 3.74 -2.00
C HIS A 114 3.59 5.20 -2.21
N SER A 115 4.72 5.45 -2.88
CA SER A 115 5.19 6.80 -3.20
C SER A 115 4.22 7.53 -4.14
N GLU A 116 3.79 6.85 -5.21
CA GLU A 116 2.94 7.42 -6.25
C GLU A 116 1.49 7.62 -5.79
N TYR A 117 0.90 6.63 -5.10
CA TYR A 117 -0.54 6.63 -4.80
C TYR A 117 -0.89 6.70 -3.32
N GLY A 118 0.08 6.65 -2.40
CA GLY A 118 -0.17 6.60 -0.95
C GLY A 118 -1.16 7.66 -0.49
N HIS A 119 -0.93 8.93 -0.88
CA HIS A 119 -1.77 10.08 -0.56
C HIS A 119 -3.25 9.99 -1.00
N CYS A 120 -3.56 9.14 -1.98
CA CYS A 120 -4.91 8.88 -2.48
C CYS A 120 -5.61 7.73 -1.73
N LEU A 121 -4.85 6.96 -0.95
CA LEU A 121 -5.34 5.84 -0.17
C LEU A 121 -5.82 6.30 1.21
N ARG A 122 -6.78 5.56 1.76
CA ARG A 122 -7.21 5.76 3.14
C ARG A 122 -6.10 5.34 4.09
N HIS A 123 -6.13 5.88 5.31
CA HIS A 123 -5.17 5.51 6.36
C HIS A 123 -5.03 4.00 6.52
N ARG A 124 -6.14 3.26 6.59
CA ARG A 124 -6.09 1.80 6.71
C ARG A 124 -5.41 1.15 5.51
N SER A 125 -5.83 1.48 4.29
CA SER A 125 -5.23 0.93 3.07
C SER A 125 -3.72 1.22 2.97
N VAL A 126 -3.29 2.45 3.29
CA VAL A 126 -1.86 2.79 3.26
C VAL A 126 -1.08 2.04 4.34
N ILE A 127 -1.68 1.82 5.52
CA ILE A 127 -1.03 1.09 6.61
C ILE A 127 -0.80 -0.36 6.21
N TYR A 128 -1.79 -1.04 5.60
CA TYR A 128 -1.58 -2.39 5.05
C TYR A 128 -0.47 -2.40 4.00
N LEU A 129 -0.47 -1.43 3.09
CA LEU A 129 0.57 -1.31 2.06
C LEU A 129 1.97 -1.17 2.69
N ILE A 130 2.12 -0.29 3.67
CA ILE A 130 3.39 -0.06 4.39
C ILE A 130 3.87 -1.34 5.08
N TYR A 131 3.00 -2.04 5.82
CA TYR A 131 3.42 -3.23 6.56
C TYR A 131 3.73 -4.42 5.64
N ILE A 132 2.99 -4.61 4.57
CA ILE A 132 3.29 -5.67 3.59
C ILE A 132 4.59 -5.34 2.86
N ARG A 133 4.77 -4.09 2.41
CA ARG A 133 6.02 -3.62 1.79
C ARG A 133 7.21 -3.83 2.71
N ASN A 134 7.12 -3.37 3.96
CA ASN A 134 8.21 -3.48 4.93
C ASN A 134 8.57 -4.94 5.19
N PHE A 135 7.57 -5.83 5.31
CA PHE A 135 7.85 -7.26 5.44
C PHE A 135 8.69 -7.80 4.27
N PHE A 136 8.28 -7.52 3.03
CA PHE A 136 9.03 -7.98 1.86
C PHE A 136 10.42 -7.36 1.76
N PHE A 137 10.57 -6.08 2.13
CA PHE A 137 11.86 -5.42 2.20
C PHE A 137 12.78 -6.10 3.24
N ASP A 138 12.32 -6.24 4.48
CA ASP A 138 13.08 -6.85 5.57
C ASP A 138 13.43 -8.32 5.25
N TYR A 139 12.49 -9.05 4.65
CA TYR A 139 12.72 -10.44 4.22
C TYR A 139 13.75 -10.53 3.09
N THR A 140 13.74 -9.58 2.14
CA THR A 140 14.76 -9.49 1.08
C THR A 140 16.14 -9.25 1.67
N VAL A 141 16.26 -8.32 2.61
CA VAL A 141 17.53 -7.98 3.28
C VAL A 141 18.07 -9.18 4.04
N LYS A 142 17.25 -9.82 4.89
CA LYS A 142 17.65 -11.02 5.61
C LYS A 142 18.00 -12.17 4.69
N TRP A 143 17.27 -12.36 3.59
CA TRP A 143 17.60 -13.39 2.63
C TRP A 143 18.98 -13.19 2.01
N LEU A 144 19.34 -11.95 1.66
CA LEU A 144 20.67 -11.62 1.15
C LEU A 144 21.78 -11.94 2.15
N GLU A 145 21.52 -11.78 3.44
CA GLU A 145 22.47 -12.13 4.51
C GLU A 145 22.73 -13.64 4.60
N THR A 146 21.84 -14.49 4.10
CA THR A 146 22.04 -15.95 4.13
C THR A 146 23.11 -16.42 3.14
N GLY A 147 23.22 -15.78 1.96
CA GLY A 147 24.13 -16.20 0.89
C GLY A 147 23.73 -17.48 0.13
N TYR A 148 22.54 -18.04 0.36
CA TYR A 148 22.04 -19.25 -0.31
C TYR A 148 21.36 -18.98 -1.67
N LEU A 149 21.07 -20.04 -2.43
CA LEU A 149 20.47 -19.97 -3.77
C LEU A 149 18.94 -19.86 -3.71
N ASP A 150 18.32 -19.58 -4.86
CA ASP A 150 16.86 -19.46 -4.97
C ASP A 150 16.10 -20.74 -4.58
N GLU A 151 16.74 -21.91 -4.60
CA GLU A 151 16.10 -23.17 -4.20
C GLU A 151 15.83 -23.20 -2.69
N GLU A 152 16.81 -22.80 -1.88
CA GLU A 152 16.67 -22.70 -0.42
C GLU A 152 15.66 -21.62 -0.03
N LEU A 153 15.58 -20.51 -0.79
CA LEU A 153 14.59 -19.46 -0.57
C LEU A 153 13.17 -20.01 -0.62
N ARG A 154 12.89 -20.86 -1.61
CA ARG A 154 11.56 -21.46 -1.81
C ARG A 154 11.14 -22.26 -0.59
N TRP A 155 12.06 -23.08 -0.06
CA TRP A 155 11.84 -23.91 1.12
C TRP A 155 11.68 -23.08 2.39
N ALA A 156 12.58 -22.11 2.61
CA ALA A 156 12.51 -21.19 3.74
C ALA A 156 11.21 -20.37 3.74
N SER A 157 10.59 -20.18 2.57
CA SER A 157 9.36 -19.40 2.43
C SER A 157 8.06 -20.20 2.56
N VAL A 158 8.11 -21.53 2.57
CA VAL A 158 6.92 -22.40 2.68
C VAL A 158 6.00 -22.04 3.86
N PRO A 159 6.51 -21.82 5.09
CA PRO A 159 5.65 -21.51 6.23
C PRO A 159 4.84 -20.21 6.07
N LEU A 160 5.28 -19.31 5.19
CA LEU A 160 4.71 -17.97 5.05
C LEU A 160 3.40 -17.95 4.23
N TYR A 161 3.17 -18.94 3.37
CA TYR A 161 2.11 -18.90 2.35
C TYR A 161 0.72 -18.59 2.93
N ASN A 162 0.26 -19.37 3.90
CA ASN A 162 -1.09 -19.22 4.46
C ASN A 162 -1.32 -17.82 5.04
N SER A 163 -0.29 -17.25 5.67
CA SER A 163 -0.39 -15.96 6.34
C SER A 163 -0.28 -14.79 5.36
N ILE A 164 0.59 -14.88 4.35
CA ILE A 164 0.67 -13.90 3.25
C ILE A 164 -0.65 -13.88 2.46
N HIS A 165 -1.20 -15.06 2.15
CA HIS A 165 -2.48 -15.18 1.48
C HIS A 165 -3.63 -14.58 2.31
N HIS A 166 -3.58 -14.74 3.64
CA HIS A 166 -4.54 -14.11 4.54
C HIS A 166 -4.42 -12.58 4.54
N TRP A 167 -3.20 -12.03 4.57
CA TRP A 167 -2.97 -10.60 4.42
C TRP A 167 -3.52 -10.06 3.10
N TYR A 168 -3.28 -10.77 1.99
CA TYR A 168 -3.83 -10.43 0.67
C TYR A 168 -5.36 -10.30 0.73
N LYS A 169 -6.06 -11.30 1.27
CA LYS A 169 -7.54 -11.28 1.34
C LYS A 169 -8.07 -10.07 2.12
N ILE A 170 -7.43 -9.74 3.24
CA ILE A 170 -7.85 -8.58 4.03
C ILE A 170 -7.55 -7.28 3.29
N PHE A 171 -6.37 -7.18 2.67
CA PHE A 171 -5.94 -5.97 2.00
C PHE A 171 -6.78 -5.70 0.74
N ASP A 172 -7.01 -6.72 -0.10
CA ASP A 172 -7.86 -6.60 -1.28
C ASP A 172 -9.29 -6.17 -0.91
N LYS A 173 -9.86 -6.75 0.15
CA LYS A 173 -11.18 -6.33 0.66
C LYS A 173 -11.20 -4.88 1.10
N GLU A 174 -10.15 -4.41 1.78
CA GLU A 174 -10.02 -3.01 2.19
C GLU A 174 -9.88 -2.07 0.97
N LEU A 175 -9.11 -2.48 -0.04
CA LEU A 175 -8.93 -1.73 -1.28
C LEU A 175 -10.25 -1.60 -2.06
N ILE A 176 -11.01 -2.69 -2.21
CA ILE A 176 -12.35 -2.69 -2.82
C ILE A 176 -13.30 -1.78 -2.03
N SER A 177 -13.31 -1.90 -0.70
CA SER A 177 -14.16 -1.06 0.15
C SER A 177 -13.80 0.43 0.03
N SER A 178 -12.49 0.73 -0.04
CA SER A 178 -12.00 2.08 -0.29
C SER A 178 -12.46 2.58 -1.66
N MET A 179 -12.30 1.77 -2.71
CA MET A 179 -12.66 2.10 -4.08
C MET A 179 -14.15 2.45 -4.24
N ASN A 180 -15.04 1.73 -3.54
CA ASN A 180 -16.48 1.94 -3.60
C ASN A 180 -16.96 3.21 -2.86
N ARG A 181 -16.10 3.87 -2.09
CA ARG A 181 -16.46 5.09 -1.37
C ARG A 181 -15.86 6.32 -2.05
N VAL A 182 -16.71 7.24 -2.47
CA VAL A 182 -16.27 8.54 -3.02
C VAL A 182 -15.41 9.26 -1.97
N SER A 183 -14.21 9.69 -2.37
CA SER A 183 -13.32 10.51 -1.54
C SER A 183 -13.09 11.82 -2.24
N THR A 184 -13.40 12.93 -1.56
CA THR A 184 -13.16 14.29 -2.04
C THR A 184 -11.88 14.90 -1.46
N LYS A 185 -11.07 14.09 -0.78
CA LYS A 185 -9.91 14.54 0.01
C LYS A 185 -8.72 13.63 -0.24
N TYR A 186 -7.54 14.24 -0.24
CA TYR A 186 -6.27 13.58 0.03
C TYR A 186 -6.18 13.20 1.51
N TYR A 187 -5.51 12.09 1.79
CA TYR A 187 -5.25 11.67 3.16
C TYR A 187 -3.84 12.13 3.55
N ALA A 188 -3.77 13.03 4.53
CA ALA A 188 -2.51 13.34 5.19
C ALA A 188 -2.16 12.16 6.11
N HIS A 189 -1.17 11.36 5.73
CA HIS A 189 -0.67 10.24 6.54
C HIS A 189 0.24 10.72 7.66
N SER A 190 -0.29 11.61 8.50
CA SER A 190 0.41 12.27 9.58
C SER A 190 -0.58 12.67 10.69
N GLY A 191 -0.03 13.02 11.86
CA GLY A 191 -0.81 13.45 13.01
C GLY A 191 -1.33 12.31 13.89
N ILE A 192 -2.02 12.69 14.98
CA ILE A 192 -2.34 11.81 16.11
C ILE A 192 -3.21 10.63 15.68
N VAL A 193 -4.25 10.87 14.88
CA VAL A 193 -5.18 9.81 14.44
C VAL A 193 -4.46 8.78 13.58
N TYR A 194 -3.63 9.23 12.63
CA TYR A 194 -2.85 8.32 11.79
C TYR A 194 -1.84 7.53 12.62
N ASN A 195 -1.09 8.20 13.51
CA ASN A 195 -0.12 7.55 14.39
C ASN A 195 -0.76 6.51 15.31
N PHE A 196 -1.96 6.80 15.83
CA PHE A 196 -2.73 5.85 16.63
C PHE A 196 -3.13 4.62 15.83
N LEU A 197 -3.67 4.80 14.61
CA LEU A 197 -4.00 3.68 13.72
C LEU A 197 -2.74 2.88 13.36
N LEU A 198 -1.64 3.56 13.02
CA LEU A 198 -0.36 2.93 12.71
C LEU A 198 0.12 2.06 13.88
N TYR A 199 0.02 2.54 15.12
CA TYR A 199 0.36 1.76 16.31
C TYR A 199 -0.50 0.50 16.45
N PHE A 200 -1.82 0.63 16.37
CA PHE A 200 -2.75 -0.52 16.52
C PHE A 200 -2.56 -1.57 15.44
N TYR A 201 -2.49 -1.15 14.17
CA TYR A 201 -2.21 -2.08 13.07
C TYR A 201 -0.79 -2.64 13.18
N GLY A 202 0.17 -1.88 13.68
CA GLY A 202 1.50 -2.37 13.98
C GLY A 202 1.53 -3.51 14.98
N LEU A 203 0.72 -3.44 16.04
CA LEU A 203 0.55 -4.55 16.97
C LEU A 203 -0.03 -5.79 16.27
N TYR A 204 -1.06 -5.60 15.43
CA TYR A 204 -1.63 -6.69 14.63
C TYR A 204 -0.57 -7.36 13.74
N PHE A 205 0.19 -6.58 12.97
CA PHE A 205 1.23 -7.13 12.09
C PHE A 205 2.36 -7.79 12.87
N LYS A 206 2.87 -7.18 13.95
CA LYS A 206 3.88 -7.81 14.83
C LYS A 206 3.40 -9.13 15.43
N SER A 207 2.11 -9.25 15.72
CA SER A 207 1.53 -10.48 16.27
C SER A 207 1.33 -11.59 15.23
N SER A 208 1.33 -11.24 13.94
CA SER A 208 1.07 -12.16 12.84
C SER A 208 2.29 -13.02 12.52
N PHE A 209 2.03 -14.20 11.95
CA PHE A 209 3.04 -15.21 11.73
C PHE A 209 4.23 -14.74 10.87
N PRO A 210 4.10 -14.00 9.75
CA PRO A 210 5.25 -13.64 8.92
C PRO A 210 6.26 -12.76 9.66
N TYR A 211 5.80 -11.79 10.45
CA TYR A 211 6.69 -10.96 11.27
C TYR A 211 7.30 -11.73 12.44
N LYS A 212 6.58 -12.69 13.02
CA LYS A 212 7.16 -13.58 14.04
C LYS A 212 8.24 -14.44 13.43
N TYR A 213 7.97 -15.08 12.29
CA TYR A 213 8.90 -15.90 11.55
C TYR A 213 10.19 -15.16 11.21
N LEU A 214 10.08 -13.91 10.73
CA LEU A 214 11.23 -13.06 10.45
C LEU A 214 12.13 -12.85 11.69
N ASN A 215 11.55 -12.75 12.89
CA ASN A 215 12.25 -12.41 14.13
C ASN A 215 12.54 -13.62 15.04
N ASP A 216 12.12 -14.82 14.65
CA ASP A 216 12.29 -16.03 15.44
C ASP A 216 13.66 -16.66 15.14
N GLU A 217 14.54 -16.73 16.13
CA GLU A 217 15.87 -17.35 16.00
C GLU A 217 15.79 -18.82 15.56
N SER A 218 14.69 -19.50 15.87
CA SER A 218 14.45 -20.88 15.48
C SER A 218 13.84 -21.04 14.07
N SER A 219 13.53 -19.94 13.38
CA SER A 219 13.06 -20.00 12.00
C SER A 219 14.15 -20.52 11.07
N ILE A 220 13.76 -21.23 10.01
CA ILE A 220 14.69 -21.74 8.99
C ILE A 220 15.56 -20.60 8.44
N LEU A 221 14.97 -19.42 8.23
CA LEU A 221 15.69 -18.23 7.77
C LEU A 221 16.82 -17.83 8.72
N ASN A 222 16.54 -17.64 10.01
CA ASN A 222 17.57 -17.19 10.96
C ASN A 222 18.57 -18.32 11.30
N GLN A 223 18.15 -19.59 11.23
CA GLN A 223 19.08 -20.73 11.31
C GLN A 223 20.09 -20.73 10.17
N MET A 224 19.66 -20.47 8.93
CA MET A 224 20.57 -20.34 7.78
C MET A 224 21.57 -19.20 7.93
N ILE A 225 21.14 -18.06 8.49
CA ILE A 225 22.03 -16.92 8.79
C ILE A 225 23.09 -17.33 9.82
N ASN A 226 22.66 -17.91 10.96
CA ASN A 226 23.58 -18.32 12.02
C ASN A 226 24.60 -19.37 11.53
N GLN A 227 24.16 -20.34 10.73
CA GLN A 227 25.05 -21.35 10.14
C GLN A 227 26.10 -20.73 9.22
N ARG A 228 25.71 -19.73 8.42
CA ARG A 228 26.66 -19.00 7.57
C ARG A 228 27.70 -18.28 8.42
N ASP A 229 27.28 -17.60 9.48
CA ASP A 229 28.17 -16.84 10.36
C ASP A 229 29.16 -17.79 11.09
N GLU A 230 28.71 -18.96 11.54
CA GLU A 230 29.57 -20.00 12.10
C GLU A 230 30.61 -20.50 11.09
N ILE A 231 30.20 -20.73 9.84
CA ILE A 231 31.10 -21.16 8.76
C ILE A 231 32.18 -20.08 8.51
N ILE A 232 31.79 -18.81 8.43
CA ILE A 232 32.73 -17.69 8.21
C ILE A 232 33.72 -17.59 9.37
N ALA A 233 33.25 -17.64 10.61
CA ALA A 233 34.10 -17.57 11.79
C ALA A 233 35.14 -18.70 11.82
N ASN A 234 34.73 -19.94 11.50
CA ASN A 234 35.64 -21.08 11.42
C ASN A 234 36.73 -20.88 10.34
N TYR A 235 36.38 -20.34 9.18
CA TYR A 235 37.36 -20.02 8.13
C TYR A 235 38.35 -18.93 8.57
N GLU A 236 37.88 -17.88 9.26
CA GLU A 236 38.75 -16.83 9.78
C GLU A 236 39.74 -17.38 10.83
N GLU A 237 39.29 -18.24 11.73
CA GLU A 237 40.15 -18.91 12.71
C GLU A 237 41.21 -19.81 12.05
N GLU A 238 40.85 -20.56 10.99
CA GLU A 238 41.80 -21.38 10.23
C GLU A 238 42.84 -20.53 9.51
N ILE A 239 42.45 -19.39 8.93
CA ILE A 239 43.40 -18.48 8.27
C ILE A 239 44.41 -17.91 9.27
N VAL A 240 43.94 -17.49 10.46
CA VAL A 240 44.82 -16.97 11.53
C VAL A 240 45.81 -18.03 11.99
N LYS A 241 45.33 -19.26 12.28
CA LYS A 241 46.21 -20.38 12.66
C LYS A 241 47.28 -20.67 11.61
N ASN A 242 46.89 -20.70 10.33
CA ASN A 242 47.83 -20.96 9.24
C ASN A 242 48.81 -19.80 8.98
N SER A 243 48.50 -18.58 9.45
CA SER A 243 49.39 -17.41 9.36
C SER A 243 50.40 -17.32 10.51
N ASP A 244 50.08 -17.88 11.68
CA ASP A 244 50.99 -17.95 12.84
C ASP A 244 52.02 -19.10 12.72
N GLU A 245 51.84 -20.02 11.77
CA GLU A 245 52.76 -21.12 11.46
C GLU A 245 53.83 -20.77 10.38
N ILE A 246 53.89 -19.52 9.92
CA ILE A 246 54.88 -18.99 8.94
C ILE A 246 55.91 -18.10 9.64
#